data_AF-A0AB39ZC84-F1
#
_entry.id   AF-A0AB39ZC84-F1
#
_cell.length_a   1.000
_cell.length_b   1.000
_cell.length_c   1.000
_cell.angle_alpha   90.00
_cell.angle_beta   90.00
_cell.angle_gamma   90.00
#
_symmetry.space_group_name_H-M   'P 1'
#
loop_
_entity.id
_entity.type
_entity.pdbx_description
1 polymer ?
#
loop_
_entity_poly.entity_id
_entity_poly.type
_entity_poly.pdbx_seq_one_letter_code
_entity_poly.pdbx_strand_id
1 'polypeptide(L)'
;MFLDDFGFPKEVTAETLNTYPYDLHGTKLLTSADTEFYLPPKWHGTIYSTEELLHTYRKRFNPDPTLLTFHAMQPYEPEFICCQRAVVELTVMPAGQSLYSDKSIVVFLVKQPAEERNTLITKELGTLLDFFPHNHHYHSRIMDEGIDVVYVDDKIYKTGPPNSYQHQRLFNLIRNIQPGAVLGLSGGPLPDILSSVCRKQKPKKHN
;
A
#
# COMPACT_ATOMS: atom_id res chain seq x y z
N MET A 1 -2.16 1.66 6.11
CA MET A 1 -0.69 1.59 6.14
C MET A 1 -0.16 2.94 6.60
N PHE A 2 0.91 3.04 7.38
CA PHE A 2 1.57 4.33 7.61
C PHE A 2 2.72 4.50 6.63
N LEU A 3 3.11 5.74 6.36
CA LEU A 3 4.41 6.04 5.79
C LEU A 3 5.34 6.54 6.91
N ASP A 4 6.58 6.08 6.92
CA ASP A 4 7.60 6.60 7.82
C ASP A 4 8.16 7.95 7.33
N ASP A 5 9.11 8.51 8.08
CA ASP A 5 9.75 9.79 7.79
C ASP A 5 10.32 9.87 6.36
N PHE A 6 10.71 8.75 5.78
CA PHE A 6 11.31 8.63 4.46
C PHE A 6 10.31 8.23 3.37
N GLY A 7 9.04 8.01 3.73
CA GLY A 7 7.99 7.63 2.79
C GLY A 7 7.88 6.12 2.55
N PHE A 8 8.55 5.28 3.35
CA PHE A 8 8.40 3.84 3.23
C PHE A 8 7.18 3.33 4.00
N PRO A 9 6.51 2.28 3.50
CA PRO A 9 5.38 1.69 4.20
C PRO A 9 5.81 1.06 5.53
N LYS A 10 5.06 1.37 6.58
CA LYS A 10 5.29 0.86 7.93
C LYS A 10 3.97 0.37 8.55
N GLU A 11 3.91 -0.92 8.90
CA GLU A 11 2.68 -1.51 9.45
C GLU A 11 2.60 -1.36 10.97
N VAL A 12 1.63 -0.56 11.43
CA VAL A 12 1.28 -0.47 12.85
C VAL A 12 0.21 -1.52 13.19
N THR A 13 0.53 -2.35 14.18
CA THR A 13 -0.35 -3.37 14.77
C THR A 13 -0.51 -3.12 16.27
N ALA A 14 -1.39 -3.85 16.94
CA ALA A 14 -1.55 -3.77 18.40
C ALA A 14 -0.24 -4.10 19.13
N GLU A 15 0.53 -5.08 18.64
CA GLU A 15 1.78 -5.54 19.25
C GLU A 15 2.92 -4.57 19.03
N THR A 16 2.92 -3.89 17.88
CA THR A 16 4.01 -2.99 17.48
C THR A 16 3.74 -1.55 17.85
N LEU A 17 2.54 -1.19 18.32
CA LEU A 17 2.15 0.18 18.63
C LEU A 17 3.16 0.96 19.48
N ASN A 18 3.77 0.28 20.47
CA ASN A 18 4.70 0.88 21.43
C ASN A 18 6.11 1.12 20.86
N THR A 19 6.47 0.51 19.73
CA THR A 19 7.82 0.60 19.14
C THR A 19 7.95 1.73 18.15
N TYR A 20 6.89 2.50 17.93
CA TYR A 20 6.91 3.62 16.99
C TYR A 20 7.20 4.93 17.71
N PRO A 21 8.36 5.56 17.44
CA PRO A 21 8.59 6.94 17.81
C PRO A 21 7.83 7.79 16.81
N TYR A 22 6.57 8.12 17.08
CA TYR A 22 5.88 9.11 16.28
C TYR A 22 6.10 10.48 16.93
N ASP A 23 6.71 11.39 16.17
CA ASP A 23 6.37 12.81 16.31
C ASP A 23 4.85 12.96 16.09
N LEU A 24 4.26 14.01 16.65
CA LEU A 24 2.81 14.27 16.67
C LEU A 24 2.16 14.33 15.27
N HIS A 25 2.91 14.21 14.17
CA HIS A 25 2.47 14.37 12.79
C HIS A 25 2.90 13.19 11.91
N GLY A 26 1.97 12.56 11.18
CA GLY A 26 2.32 11.52 10.23
C GLY A 26 1.36 11.36 9.05
N THR A 27 1.74 10.48 8.13
CA THR A 27 0.95 10.12 6.94
C THR A 27 0.40 8.71 7.07
N LYS A 28 -0.92 8.58 6.85
CA LYS A 28 -1.61 7.30 6.86
C LYS A 28 -2.37 7.08 5.57
N LEU A 29 -2.18 5.91 4.98
CA LEU A 29 -2.90 5.43 3.80
C LEU A 29 -4.03 4.49 4.23
N LEU A 30 -5.28 4.85 3.95
CA LEU A 30 -6.45 4.02 4.25
C LEU A 30 -6.80 3.17 3.02
N THR A 31 -6.52 1.87 3.10
CA THR A 31 -6.73 0.90 2.01
C THR A 31 -8.10 0.22 2.04
N SER A 32 -8.75 0.19 3.20
CA SER A 32 -10.08 -0.39 3.43
C SER A 32 -10.72 0.29 4.64
N ALA A 33 -12.05 0.39 4.66
CA ALA A 33 -12.84 0.90 5.78
C ALA A 33 -13.50 -0.23 6.61
N ASP A 34 -13.06 -1.47 6.44
CA ASP A 34 -13.65 -2.63 7.13
C ASP A 34 -13.26 -2.77 8.59
N THR A 35 -12.04 -2.34 8.91
CA THR A 35 -11.47 -2.48 10.24
C THR A 35 -11.05 -1.11 10.75
N GLU A 36 -11.28 -0.90 12.05
CA GLU A 36 -10.69 0.25 12.70
C GLU A 36 -9.17 0.05 12.70
N PHE A 37 -8.45 1.07 12.26
CA PHE A 37 -7.00 0.99 12.29
C PHE A 37 -6.48 1.27 13.70
N TYR A 38 -5.34 0.67 14.04
CA TYR A 38 -4.60 1.07 15.23
C TYR A 38 -3.97 2.45 14.99
N LEU A 39 -4.22 3.36 15.93
CA LEU A 39 -3.53 4.65 16.02
C LEU A 39 -2.65 4.67 17.28
N PRO A 40 -1.40 5.13 17.17
CA PRO A 40 -0.60 5.47 18.33
C PRO A 40 -1.30 6.53 19.19
N PRO A 41 -1.15 6.49 20.53
CA PRO A 41 -1.65 7.55 21.40
C PRO A 41 -1.10 8.92 20.98
N LYS A 42 -1.97 9.94 20.92
CA LYS A 42 -1.62 11.31 20.52
C LYS A 42 -1.11 11.47 19.07
N TRP A 43 -1.30 10.46 18.21
CA TRP A 43 -1.03 10.65 16.80
C TRP A 43 -1.98 11.71 16.21
N HIS A 44 -1.42 12.72 15.57
CA HIS A 44 -2.15 13.62 14.69
C HIS A 44 -1.57 13.49 13.29
N GLY A 45 -2.36 13.78 12.27
CA GLY A 45 -1.85 13.64 10.91
C GLY A 45 -2.95 13.55 9.87
N THR A 46 -2.51 13.22 8.66
CA THR A 46 -3.40 13.17 7.50
C THR A 46 -3.61 11.74 7.05
N ILE A 47 -4.88 11.40 6.84
CA ILE A 47 -5.34 10.12 6.33
C ILE A 47 -5.73 10.31 4.86
N TYR A 48 -5.01 9.64 3.98
CA TYR A 48 -5.19 9.69 2.53
C TYR A 48 -5.96 8.46 2.04
N SER A 49 -6.98 8.68 1.22
CA SER A 49 -7.71 7.66 0.45
C SER A 49 -8.71 8.33 -0.50
N THR A 50 -9.62 7.56 -1.10
CA THR A 50 -10.74 8.10 -1.87
C THR A 50 -11.83 8.67 -0.95
N GLU A 51 -12.63 9.61 -1.45
CA GLU A 51 -13.74 10.21 -0.68
C GLU A 51 -14.70 9.14 -0.14
N GLU A 52 -15.04 8.14 -0.94
CA GLU A 52 -15.93 7.04 -0.56
C GLU A 52 -15.41 6.28 0.67
N LEU A 53 -14.12 5.92 0.68
CA LEU A 53 -13.50 5.20 1.78
C LEU A 53 -13.39 6.05 3.04
N LEU A 54 -12.99 7.32 2.91
CA LEU A 54 -12.88 8.23 4.04
C LEU A 54 -14.26 8.53 4.63
N HIS A 55 -15.29 8.71 3.81
CA HIS A 55 -16.66 8.87 4.26
C HIS A 55 -17.16 7.63 5.01
N THR A 56 -16.96 6.43 4.43
CA THR A 56 -17.37 5.16 5.04
C THR A 56 -16.68 4.93 6.38
N TYR A 57 -15.37 5.19 6.45
CA TYR A 57 -14.60 5.07 7.67
C TYR A 57 -15.08 6.03 8.76
N ARG A 58 -15.25 7.32 8.43
CA ARG A 58 -15.77 8.34 9.36
C ARG A 58 -17.15 7.99 9.89
N LYS A 59 -18.06 7.55 9.02
CA LYS A 59 -19.41 7.15 9.40
C LYS A 59 -19.42 5.94 10.34
N ARG A 60 -18.51 4.99 10.14
CA ARG A 60 -18.46 3.73 10.90
C ARG A 60 -17.80 3.88 12.27
N PHE A 61 -16.69 4.60 12.34
CA PHE A 61 -15.85 4.65 13.54
C PHE A 61 -15.90 6.00 14.27
N ASN A 62 -16.48 7.03 13.66
CA ASN A 62 -16.63 8.37 14.21
C ASN A 62 -15.34 8.90 14.92
N PRO A 63 -14.21 8.93 14.19
CA PRO A 63 -12.94 9.32 14.78
C PRO A 63 -12.93 10.80 15.17
N ASP A 64 -12.11 11.16 16.15
CA ASP A 64 -12.00 12.55 16.63
C ASP A 64 -11.49 13.48 15.52
N PRO A 65 -12.33 14.42 15.03
CA PRO A 65 -11.96 15.33 13.94
C PRO A 65 -10.95 16.40 14.37
N THR A 66 -10.72 16.59 15.68
CA THR A 66 -9.73 17.55 16.17
C THR A 66 -8.30 17.04 16.06
N LEU A 67 -8.13 15.72 16.02
CA LEU A 67 -6.83 15.06 15.95
C LEU A 67 -6.45 14.66 14.51
N LEU A 68 -7.46 14.39 13.67
CA LEU A 68 -7.28 13.73 12.38
C LEU A 68 -7.72 14.61 11.22
N THR A 69 -6.83 14.77 10.23
CA THR A 69 -7.15 15.36 8.93
C THR A 69 -7.43 14.23 7.93
N PHE A 70 -8.44 14.41 7.08
CA PHE A 70 -8.80 13.47 6.01
C PHE A 70 -8.59 14.17 4.68
N HIS A 71 -7.80 13.55 3.80
CA HIS A 71 -7.50 14.08 2.47
C HIS A 71 -7.98 13.11 1.40
N ALA A 72 -9.00 13.53 0.66
CA ALA A 72 -9.58 12.75 -0.42
C ALA A 72 -8.78 12.94 -1.70
N MET A 73 -8.22 11.84 -2.19
CA MET A 73 -7.48 11.77 -3.44
C MET A 73 -8.40 11.32 -4.58
N GLN A 74 -8.12 11.83 -5.78
CA GLN A 74 -8.75 11.31 -6.99
C GLN A 74 -8.01 10.05 -7.48
N PRO A 75 -8.73 8.97 -7.81
CA PRO A 75 -8.12 7.77 -8.41
C PRO A 75 -7.26 8.11 -9.61
N TYR A 76 -6.05 7.52 -9.66
CA TYR A 76 -5.08 7.69 -10.74
C TYR A 76 -4.53 9.10 -10.96
N GLU A 77 -4.89 10.07 -10.13
CA GLU A 77 -4.32 11.43 -10.15
C GLU A 77 -3.22 11.52 -9.07
N PRO A 78 -1.95 11.72 -9.46
CA PRO A 78 -0.85 11.76 -8.51
C PRO A 78 -0.79 13.07 -7.73
N GLU A 79 -0.43 12.97 -6.46
CA GLU A 79 -0.21 14.13 -5.60
C GLU A 79 1.12 14.02 -4.87
N PHE A 80 1.85 15.13 -4.76
CA PHE A 80 3.05 15.18 -3.95
C PHE A 80 2.69 15.45 -2.49
N ILE A 81 3.20 14.61 -1.60
CA ILE A 81 3.02 14.77 -0.15
C ILE A 81 4.37 14.79 0.55
N CYS A 82 4.43 15.57 1.64
CA CYS A 82 5.62 15.67 2.47
C CYS A 82 5.54 14.66 3.62
N CYS A 83 6.47 13.70 3.62
CA CYS A 83 6.91 13.03 4.83
C CYS A 83 7.98 13.90 5.52
N GLN A 84 8.34 13.58 6.76
CA GLN A 84 9.24 14.43 7.55
C GLN A 84 10.62 14.66 6.90
N ARG A 85 11.14 13.65 6.19
CA ARG A 85 12.48 13.66 5.57
C ARG A 85 12.45 13.38 4.07
N ALA A 86 11.27 13.24 3.47
CA ALA A 86 11.12 12.92 2.05
C ALA A 86 9.86 13.54 1.46
N VAL A 87 9.91 13.84 0.16
CA VAL A 87 8.73 14.14 -0.65
C VAL A 87 8.46 12.92 -1.51
N VAL A 88 7.22 12.43 -1.49
CA VAL A 88 6.78 11.29 -2.29
C VAL A 88 5.63 11.68 -3.19
N GLU A 89 5.58 11.09 -4.38
CA GLU A 89 4.39 11.14 -5.24
C GLU A 89 3.48 9.97 -4.84
N LEU A 90 2.29 10.28 -4.38
CA LEU A 90 1.29 9.30 -3.97
C LEU A 90 0.20 9.20 -5.04
N THR A 91 -0.20 7.98 -5.38
CA THR A 91 -1.36 7.72 -6.25
C THR A 91 -2.22 6.62 -5.65
N VAL A 92 -3.52 6.86 -5.58
CA VAL A 92 -4.51 5.86 -5.14
C VAL A 92 -5.13 5.16 -6.34
N MET A 93 -5.30 3.84 -6.26
CA MET A 93 -5.87 3.02 -7.33
C MET A 93 -6.96 2.10 -6.77
N PRO A 94 -8.15 2.04 -7.40
CA PRO A 94 -9.18 1.08 -7.04
C PRO A 94 -8.69 -0.37 -7.19
N ALA A 95 -9.01 -1.20 -6.20
CA ALA A 95 -8.70 -2.64 -6.22
C ALA A 95 -9.96 -3.53 -6.15
N GLY A 96 -11.12 -2.94 -6.46
CA GLY A 96 -12.41 -3.62 -6.41
C GLY A 96 -12.94 -3.73 -4.99
N GLN A 97 -13.61 -4.85 -4.70
CA GLN A 97 -14.16 -5.14 -3.38
C GLN A 97 -13.24 -6.07 -2.59
N SER A 98 -13.30 -6.01 -1.27
CA SER A 98 -12.71 -6.98 -0.37
C SER A 98 -13.09 -8.41 -0.75
N LEU A 99 -12.22 -9.38 -0.48
CA LEU A 99 -12.56 -10.80 -0.58
C LEU A 99 -13.35 -11.32 0.62
N TYR A 100 -13.47 -10.50 1.67
CA TYR A 100 -14.12 -10.84 2.93
C TYR A 100 -15.40 -10.03 3.19
N SER A 101 -15.60 -8.95 2.45
CA SER A 101 -16.74 -8.05 2.57
C SER A 101 -17.19 -7.52 1.20
N ASP A 102 -18.31 -6.81 1.17
CA ASP A 102 -18.81 -6.10 -0.02
C ASP A 102 -18.19 -4.70 -0.18
N LYS A 103 -17.21 -4.33 0.67
CA LYS A 103 -16.65 -2.98 0.70
C LYS A 103 -15.54 -2.81 -0.33
N SER A 104 -15.55 -1.62 -0.93
CA SER A 104 -14.49 -1.16 -1.82
C SER A 104 -13.15 -1.14 -1.07
N ILE A 105 -12.08 -1.50 -1.77
CA ILE A 105 -10.71 -1.36 -1.29
C ILE A 105 -9.86 -0.65 -2.34
N VAL A 106 -8.76 -0.06 -1.88
CA VAL A 106 -7.79 0.63 -2.73
C VAL A 106 -6.37 0.21 -2.39
N VAL A 107 -5.50 0.35 -3.38
CA VAL A 107 -4.05 0.18 -3.25
C VAL A 107 -3.37 1.51 -3.54
N PHE A 108 -2.13 1.66 -3.08
CA PHE A 108 -1.35 2.89 -3.28
C PHE A 108 -0.06 2.61 -4.01
N LEU A 109 0.26 3.46 -4.97
CA LEU A 109 1.61 3.58 -5.51
C LEU A 109 2.28 4.79 -4.86
N VAL A 110 3.45 4.54 -4.29
CA VAL A 110 4.32 5.56 -3.70
C VAL A 110 5.58 5.62 -4.56
N LYS A 111 5.81 6.74 -5.22
CA LYS A 111 7.06 6.99 -5.93
C LYS A 111 7.93 7.90 -5.08
N GLN A 112 9.20 7.54 -4.95
CA GLN A 112 10.23 8.31 -4.26
C GLN A 112 11.21 8.84 -5.31
N PRO A 113 10.99 10.04 -5.86
CA PRO A 113 11.81 10.55 -6.97
C PRO A 113 13.31 10.62 -6.63
N ALA A 114 13.65 10.94 -5.37
CA ALA A 114 15.02 11.02 -4.91
C ALA A 114 15.76 9.67 -4.88
N GLU A 115 15.02 8.55 -4.81
CA GLU A 115 15.58 7.19 -4.77
C GLU A 115 15.35 6.42 -6.07
N GLU A 116 14.70 7.04 -7.07
CA GLU A 116 14.23 6.38 -8.29
C GLU A 116 13.47 5.08 -8.00
N ARG A 117 12.61 5.12 -6.97
CA ARG A 117 11.93 3.93 -6.45
C ARG A 117 10.42 4.04 -6.52
N ASN A 118 9.80 3.06 -7.17
CA ASN A 118 8.36 2.88 -7.29
C ASN A 118 7.87 1.73 -6.43
N THR A 119 7.05 2.04 -5.43
CA THR A 119 6.56 1.09 -4.43
C THR A 119 5.04 0.93 -4.50
N LEU A 120 4.56 -0.28 -4.83
CA LEU A 120 3.13 -0.62 -4.75
C LEU A 120 2.81 -1.24 -3.38
N ILE A 121 1.80 -0.71 -2.69
CA ILE A 121 1.37 -1.18 -1.38
C ILE A 121 0.02 -1.88 -1.50
N THR A 122 0.00 -3.19 -1.28
CA THR A 122 -1.20 -4.03 -1.32
C THR A 122 -1.45 -4.65 0.06
N LYS A 123 -2.15 -3.92 0.93
CA LYS A 123 -2.51 -4.43 2.26
C LYS A 123 -3.61 -5.49 2.21
N GLU A 124 -4.49 -5.40 1.23
CA GLU A 124 -5.56 -6.37 1.02
C GLU A 124 -5.67 -6.66 -0.48
N LEU A 125 -5.97 -7.90 -0.84
CA LEU A 125 -6.27 -8.27 -2.22
C LEU A 125 -7.77 -8.22 -2.42
N GLY A 126 -8.20 -7.46 -3.41
CA GLY A 126 -9.61 -7.33 -3.76
C GLY A 126 -9.97 -8.17 -4.97
N THR A 127 -11.17 -7.92 -5.50
CA THR A 127 -11.69 -8.58 -6.70
C THR A 127 -10.95 -8.20 -7.98
N LEU A 128 -10.31 -7.02 -8.03
CA LEU A 128 -9.48 -6.58 -9.15
C LEU A 128 -7.99 -6.80 -8.85
N LEU A 129 -7.23 -7.25 -9.86
CA LEU A 129 -5.76 -7.37 -9.81
C LEU A 129 -5.06 -6.58 -10.91
N ASP A 130 -5.82 -6.01 -11.84
CA ASP A 130 -5.30 -5.07 -12.84
C ASP A 130 -5.51 -3.65 -12.32
N PHE A 131 -4.46 -3.11 -11.70
CA PHE A 131 -4.46 -1.74 -11.17
C PHE A 131 -4.07 -0.71 -12.23
N PHE A 132 -3.67 -1.14 -13.43
CA PHE A 132 -3.11 -0.27 -14.46
C PHE A 132 -3.89 -0.45 -15.77
N PRO A 133 -5.13 0.08 -15.84
CA PRO A 133 -6.00 -0.15 -16.98
C PRO A 133 -5.40 0.37 -18.29
N HIS A 134 -5.36 -0.49 -19.31
CA HIS A 134 -4.72 -0.23 -20.62
C HIS A 134 -5.17 1.07 -21.31
N ASN A 135 -6.42 1.50 -21.09
CA ASN A 135 -7.01 2.70 -21.68
C ASN A 135 -6.86 3.96 -20.80
N HIS A 136 -5.91 3.96 -19.85
CA HIS A 136 -5.69 5.06 -18.93
C HIS A 136 -4.29 5.64 -19.10
N HIS A 137 -4.14 6.97 -19.02
CA HIS A 137 -2.86 7.65 -19.19
C HIS A 137 -1.78 7.18 -18.19
N TYR A 138 -2.23 6.65 -17.05
CA TYR A 138 -1.36 6.09 -16.02
C TYR A 138 -0.70 4.76 -16.42
N HIS A 139 -1.30 4.01 -17.35
CA HIS A 139 -0.78 2.73 -17.82
C HIS A 139 0.56 2.90 -18.56
N SER A 140 0.64 3.82 -19.52
CA SER A 140 1.90 4.05 -20.25
C SER A 140 3.03 4.46 -19.31
N ARG A 141 2.72 5.37 -18.37
CA ARG A 141 3.69 5.84 -17.38
C ARG A 141 4.27 4.70 -16.54
N ILE A 142 3.42 3.81 -16.03
CA ILE A 142 3.92 2.72 -15.17
C ILE A 142 4.59 1.60 -15.97
N MET A 143 4.23 1.40 -17.23
CA MET A 143 4.91 0.44 -18.10
C MET A 143 6.35 0.86 -18.41
N ASP A 144 6.60 2.16 -18.52
CA ASP A 144 7.94 2.72 -18.74
C ASP A 144 8.78 2.72 -17.45
N GLU A 145 8.21 3.15 -16.33
CA GLU A 145 8.94 3.26 -15.06
C GLU A 145 9.07 1.90 -14.32
N GLY A 146 8.06 1.04 -14.46
CA GLY A 146 7.94 -0.23 -13.74
C GLY A 146 7.67 -0.07 -12.25
N ILE A 147 7.55 -1.22 -11.56
CA ILE A 147 7.43 -1.32 -10.11
C ILE A 147 8.69 -1.96 -9.54
N ASP A 148 9.36 -1.28 -8.62
CA ASP A 148 10.57 -1.80 -7.96
C ASP A 148 10.20 -2.77 -6.86
N VAL A 149 9.25 -2.40 -6.02
CA VAL A 149 8.88 -3.19 -4.84
C VAL A 149 7.37 -3.25 -4.68
N VAL A 150 6.85 -4.46 -4.47
CA VAL A 150 5.47 -4.66 -4.01
C VAL A 150 5.49 -5.07 -2.54
N TYR A 151 4.81 -4.30 -1.70
CA TYR A 151 4.56 -4.67 -0.31
C TYR A 151 3.22 -5.37 -0.17
N VAL A 152 3.22 -6.55 0.42
CA VAL A 152 2.03 -7.40 0.57
C VAL A 152 1.76 -7.69 2.05
N ASP A 153 0.50 -7.93 2.42
CA ASP A 153 0.19 -8.42 3.77
C ASP A 153 0.67 -9.88 3.91
N ASP A 154 1.75 -10.09 4.64
CA ASP A 154 2.34 -11.41 4.85
C ASP A 154 1.55 -12.28 5.85
N LYS A 155 0.54 -11.71 6.54
CA LYS A 155 -0.33 -12.47 7.45
C LYS A 155 -1.16 -13.53 6.73
N ILE A 156 -1.45 -13.32 5.43
CA ILE A 156 -2.18 -14.30 4.62
C ILE A 156 -1.52 -15.68 4.64
N TYR A 157 -0.19 -15.73 4.76
CA TYR A 157 0.61 -16.96 4.83
C TYR A 157 0.68 -17.58 6.23
N LYS A 158 0.28 -16.84 7.28
CA LYS A 158 0.32 -17.31 8.68
C LYS A 158 -1.01 -17.90 9.13
N THR A 159 -2.13 -17.40 8.60
CA THR A 159 -3.48 -17.73 9.09
C THR A 159 -4.29 -18.64 8.16
N GLY A 160 -3.81 -18.93 6.96
CA GLY A 160 -4.54 -19.67 5.94
C GLY A 160 -4.01 -21.09 5.67
N PRO A 161 -4.81 -21.95 5.02
CA PRO A 161 -4.31 -23.22 4.52
C PRO A 161 -3.19 -22.99 3.48
N PRO A 162 -2.23 -23.93 3.36
CA PRO A 162 -1.27 -23.93 2.27
C PRO A 162 -2.00 -23.82 0.93
N ASN A 163 -1.54 -22.95 0.03
CA ASN A 163 -2.16 -22.69 -1.27
C ASN A 163 -3.61 -22.14 -1.24
N SER A 164 -3.92 -21.24 -0.30
CA SER A 164 -5.19 -20.51 -0.29
C SER A 164 -5.46 -19.75 -1.60
N TYR A 165 -6.74 -19.44 -1.86
CA TYR A 165 -7.15 -18.61 -2.99
C TYR A 165 -6.40 -17.26 -3.03
N GLN A 166 -6.09 -16.70 -1.86
CA GLN A 166 -5.32 -15.46 -1.74
C GLN A 166 -3.87 -15.62 -2.20
N HIS A 167 -3.23 -16.76 -1.88
CA HIS A 167 -1.86 -17.02 -2.33
C HIS A 167 -1.79 -17.10 -3.86
N GLN A 168 -2.78 -17.73 -4.49
CA GLN A 168 -2.86 -17.82 -5.95
C GLN A 168 -3.11 -16.45 -6.59
N ARG A 169 -4.03 -15.65 -6.02
CA ARG A 169 -4.27 -14.28 -6.48
C ARG A 169 -3.03 -13.40 -6.34
N LEU A 170 -2.33 -13.49 -5.21
CA LEU A 170 -1.10 -12.75 -5.01
C LEU A 170 -0.04 -13.16 -6.03
N PHE A 171 0.16 -14.46 -6.21
CA PHE A 171 1.10 -14.98 -7.20
C PHE A 171 0.78 -14.45 -8.61
N ASN A 172 -0.49 -14.46 -9.02
CA ASN A 172 -0.92 -13.92 -10.31
C ASN A 172 -0.68 -12.41 -10.42
N LEU A 173 -0.96 -11.65 -9.35
CA LEU A 173 -0.67 -10.22 -9.30
C LEU A 173 0.82 -9.94 -9.51
N ILE A 174 1.69 -10.61 -8.74
CA ILE A 174 3.15 -10.42 -8.85
C ILE A 174 3.64 -10.88 -10.22
N ARG A 175 3.13 -11.99 -10.75
CA ARG A 175 3.47 -12.48 -12.09
C ARG A 175 3.10 -11.51 -13.21
N ASN A 176 2.00 -10.77 -13.05
CA ASN A 176 1.55 -9.79 -14.03
C ASN A 176 2.36 -8.49 -13.94
N ILE A 177 2.66 -8.02 -12.73
CA ILE A 177 3.41 -6.77 -12.51
C ILE A 177 4.92 -6.97 -12.72
N GLN A 178 5.45 -8.16 -12.42
CA GLN A 178 6.87 -8.50 -12.46
C GLN A 178 7.76 -7.48 -11.73
N PRO A 179 7.51 -7.19 -10.44
CA PRO A 179 8.27 -6.17 -9.73
C PRO A 179 9.73 -6.58 -9.53
N GLY A 180 10.59 -5.62 -9.18
CA GLY A 180 11.99 -5.90 -8.80
C GLY A 180 12.12 -6.80 -7.57
N ALA A 181 11.23 -6.62 -6.59
CA ALA A 181 11.16 -7.42 -5.38
C ALA A 181 9.73 -7.41 -4.80
N VAL A 182 9.47 -8.36 -3.90
CA VAL A 182 8.24 -8.44 -3.11
C VAL A 182 8.61 -8.57 -1.64
N LEU A 183 8.00 -7.76 -0.78
CA LEU A 183 8.31 -7.69 0.65
C LEU A 183 7.04 -7.79 1.50
N GLY A 184 7.14 -8.42 2.67
CA GLY A 184 6.06 -8.47 3.64
C GLY A 184 5.92 -7.15 4.40
N LEU A 185 4.69 -6.68 4.59
CA LEU A 185 4.40 -5.44 5.32
C LEU A 185 4.81 -5.47 6.78
N SER A 186 4.76 -6.63 7.43
CA SER A 186 5.25 -6.79 8.80
C SER A 186 6.74 -7.14 8.87
N GLY A 187 7.43 -7.21 7.72
CA GLY A 187 8.81 -7.69 7.60
C GLY A 187 8.96 -9.21 7.71
N GLY A 188 7.84 -9.95 7.74
CA GLY A 188 7.84 -11.41 7.75
C GLY A 188 8.40 -12.01 6.45
N PRO A 189 9.01 -13.20 6.52
CA PRO A 189 9.48 -13.90 5.33
C PRO A 189 8.30 -14.28 4.42
N LEU A 190 8.50 -14.13 3.11
CA LEU A 190 7.56 -14.54 2.09
C LEU A 190 8.05 -15.82 1.39
N PRO A 191 7.15 -16.65 0.83
CA PRO A 191 7.56 -17.83 0.08
C PRO A 191 8.39 -17.49 -1.16
N ASP A 192 9.47 -18.24 -1.39
CA ASP A 192 10.41 -18.04 -2.50
C ASP A 192 9.76 -18.04 -3.89
N ILE A 193 8.61 -18.72 -4.02
CA ILE A 193 7.85 -18.78 -5.27
C ILE A 193 7.40 -17.38 -5.73
N LEU A 194 7.14 -16.44 -4.81
CA LEU A 194 6.81 -15.06 -5.19
C LEU A 194 8.02 -14.35 -5.79
N SER A 195 9.21 -14.54 -5.21
CA SER A 195 10.46 -14.00 -5.75
C SER A 195 10.82 -14.59 -7.11
N SER A 196 10.41 -15.84 -7.39
CA SER A 196 10.68 -16.50 -8.67
C SER A 196 10.00 -15.85 -9.88
N VAL A 197 8.93 -15.10 -9.65
CA VAL A 197 8.16 -14.39 -10.69
C VAL A 197 8.42 -12.88 -10.73
N CYS A 198 9.31 -12.38 -9.88
CA CYS A 198 9.84 -11.02 -9.97
C CYS A 198 10.75 -10.86 -11.21
N ARG A 199 10.91 -9.62 -11.71
CA ARG A 199 11.87 -9.35 -12.80
C ARG A 199 13.28 -9.64 -12.30
N LYS A 200 14.03 -10.45 -13.05
CA LYS A 200 15.45 -10.68 -12.75
C LYS A 200 16.20 -9.37 -12.92
N GLN A 201 16.85 -8.90 -11.86
CA GLN A 201 17.79 -7.79 -12.00
C GLN A 201 18.87 -8.21 -12.99
N LYS A 202 19.04 -7.45 -14.09
CA LYS A 202 20.18 -7.66 -14.97
C LYS A 202 21.43 -7.42 -14.13
N PRO A 203 22.44 -8.32 -14.15
CA PRO A 203 23.69 -8.05 -13.45
C PRO A 203 24.22 -6.71 -13.96
N LYS A 204 24.43 -5.75 -13.05
CA LYS A 204 25.11 -4.49 -13.38
C LYS A 204 26.48 -4.87 -13.92
N LYS A 205 26.66 -4.80 -15.24
CA LYS A 205 27.99 -4.88 -15.85
C LYS A 205 28.78 -3.71 -15.26
N HIS A 206 29.72 -4.02 -14.37
CA HIS A 206 30.78 -3.10 -14.04
C HIS A 206 31.60 -2.92 -15.32
N ASN A 207 31.48 -1.75 -15.94
CA ASN A 207 32.46 -1.26 -16.90
C ASN A 207 33.48 -0.42 -16.13
#